data_AF-A0A957G7W1-F1
#
_entry.id   AF-A0A957G7W1-F1
#
_cell.length_a   1.000
_cell.length_b   1.000
_cell.length_c   1.000
_cell.angle_alpha   90.00
_cell.angle_beta   90.00
_cell.angle_gamma   90.00
#
_symmetry.space_group_name_H-M   'P 1'
#
loop_
_entity.id
_entity.type
_entity.pdbx_description
1 polymer ?
#
loop_
_entity_poly.entity_id
_entity_poly.type
_entity_poly.pdbx_seq_one_letter_code
_entity_poly.pdbx_strand_id
1 'polypeptide(L)'
;ALKEGTRIINSIQNILKLFMVTVFALLLLIIGVSILGLGFPFTALQSTLLSFFARGAPPFVLAITAVAVRQKTSLSRNILHFTLPASFMVFLFGLFVYIGTFFLIEHGLTQVVVTPEMVASVEAAAGISNGTLPAGQFNTLAILLSAQTALTTFFVFVGILLMLFAEPPFAWFAGGAPYRGRNWLPVVVAIVLFLAYLLLLSLPRLQAFFSLVPLPGLLYAAIGVVALAWVFVQRWLWRAHWLERFLDMADDLETTTETPA
;
A
#
# COMPACT_ATOMS: atom_id res chain seq x y z
N ALA A 1 -8.59 11.35 -33.39
CA ALA A 1 -7.15 11.50 -33.07
C ALA A 1 -6.90 12.37 -31.82
N LEU A 2 -7.22 13.67 -31.81
CA LEU A 2 -6.85 14.56 -30.69
C LEU A 2 -7.47 14.20 -29.33
N LYS A 3 -8.77 13.83 -29.29
CA LYS A 3 -9.43 13.37 -28.06
C LYS A 3 -8.77 12.10 -27.51
N GLU A 4 -8.42 11.17 -28.40
CA GLU A 4 -7.76 9.91 -28.06
C GLU A 4 -6.36 10.13 -27.47
N GLY A 5 -5.56 11.03 -28.07
CA GLY A 5 -4.25 11.39 -27.52
C GLY A 5 -4.35 11.98 -26.11
N THR A 6 -5.30 12.89 -25.87
CA THR A 6 -5.52 13.45 -24.52
C THR A 6 -6.02 12.43 -23.50
N ARG A 7 -6.77 11.40 -23.95
CA ARG A 7 -7.22 10.29 -23.09
C ARG A 7 -6.04 9.46 -22.59
N ILE A 8 -5.14 9.10 -23.50
CA ILE A 8 -3.95 8.29 -23.20
C ILE A 8 -3.02 9.04 -22.25
N ILE A 9 -2.77 10.33 -22.47
CA ILE A 9 -1.91 11.13 -21.60
C ILE A 9 -2.47 11.20 -20.17
N ASN A 10 -3.77 11.43 -20.01
CA ASN A 10 -4.41 11.45 -18.69
C ASN A 10 -4.34 10.09 -18.00
N SER A 11 -4.52 9.00 -18.76
CA SER A 11 -4.36 7.64 -18.28
C SER A 11 -2.95 7.45 -17.71
N ILE A 12 -1.93 7.75 -18.51
CA ILE A 12 -0.51 7.63 -18.13
C ILE A 12 -0.22 8.45 -16.86
N GLN A 13 -0.73 9.68 -16.75
CA GLN A 13 -0.54 10.51 -15.55
C GLN A 13 -1.17 9.91 -14.29
N ASN A 14 -2.39 9.38 -14.39
CA ASN A 14 -3.07 8.75 -13.26
C ASN A 14 -2.33 7.47 -12.83
N ILE A 15 -1.90 6.67 -13.80
CA ILE A 15 -1.08 5.48 -13.57
C ILE A 15 0.23 5.86 -12.90
N LEU A 16 0.92 6.89 -13.39
CA LEU A 16 2.20 7.35 -12.87
C LEU A 16 2.08 7.84 -11.42
N LYS A 17 1.03 8.61 -11.08
CA LYS A 17 0.77 9.03 -9.69
C LYS A 17 0.59 7.83 -8.77
N LEU A 18 -0.25 6.88 -9.17
CA LEU A 18 -0.51 5.68 -8.37
C LEU A 18 0.75 4.85 -8.18
N PHE A 19 1.50 4.64 -9.26
CA PHE A 19 2.76 3.90 -9.24
C PHE A 19 3.79 4.59 -8.35
N MET A 20 3.99 5.90 -8.50
CA MET A 20 4.92 6.68 -7.68
C MET A 20 4.57 6.63 -6.19
N VAL A 21 3.29 6.69 -5.80
CA VAL A 21 2.88 6.60 -4.39
C VAL A 21 3.32 5.27 -3.81
N THR A 22 3.04 4.17 -4.52
CA THR A 22 3.38 2.83 -4.05
C THR A 22 4.89 2.58 -4.02
N VAL A 23 5.63 3.06 -5.01
CA VAL A 23 7.09 2.90 -5.08
C VAL A 23 7.79 3.70 -3.99
N PHE A 24 7.44 4.98 -3.82
CA PHE A 24 8.04 5.78 -2.75
C PHE A 24 7.68 5.26 -1.35
N ALA A 25 6.43 4.82 -1.13
CA ALA A 25 6.04 4.22 0.14
C ALA A 25 6.87 2.96 0.44
N LEU A 26 7.09 2.11 -0.57
CA LEU A 26 7.88 0.89 -0.43
C LEU A 26 9.37 1.19 -0.20
N LEU A 27 9.93 2.20 -0.86
CA LEU A 27 11.31 2.64 -0.61
C LEU A 27 11.49 3.14 0.82
N LEU A 28 10.60 4.04 1.28
CA LEU A 28 10.59 4.54 2.65
C LEU A 28 10.44 3.41 3.67
N LEU A 29 9.58 2.43 3.37
CA LEU A 29 9.36 1.27 4.23
C LEU A 29 10.59 0.37 4.33
N ILE A 30 11.25 0.06 3.21
CA ILE A 30 12.49 -0.72 3.22
C ILE A 30 13.54 0.00 4.07
N ILE A 31 13.70 1.31 3.88
CA ILE A 31 14.63 2.11 4.67
C ILE A 31 14.25 2.07 6.16
N GLY A 32 12.99 2.33 6.49
CA GLY A 32 12.51 2.37 7.88
C GLY A 32 12.66 1.04 8.61
N VAL A 33 12.29 -0.08 7.98
CA VAL A 33 12.43 -1.42 8.57
C VAL A 33 13.91 -1.81 8.69
N SER A 34 14.75 -1.43 7.73
CA SER A 34 16.20 -1.68 7.78
C SER A 34 16.88 -0.94 8.92
N ILE A 35 16.49 0.33 9.16
CA ILE A 35 17.00 1.13 10.29
C ILE A 35 16.66 0.49 11.63
N LEU A 36 15.48 -0.13 11.74
CA LEU A 36 15.04 -0.83 12.95
C LEU A 36 15.68 -2.20 13.14
N GLY A 37 16.45 -2.70 12.17
CA GLY A 37 17.11 -4.01 12.24
C GLY A 37 16.14 -5.19 12.19
N LEU A 38 14.88 -4.99 11.78
CA LEU A 38 13.84 -6.03 11.76
C LEU A 38 13.90 -6.93 10.50
N GLY A 39 14.96 -6.82 9.70
CA GLY A 39 15.13 -7.58 8.46
C GLY A 39 14.42 -6.94 7.27
N PHE A 40 14.14 -7.73 6.24
CA PHE A 40 13.53 -7.23 5.01
C PHE A 40 11.99 -7.31 5.08
N PRO A 41 11.24 -6.29 4.61
CA PRO A 41 9.80 -6.17 4.86
C PRO A 41 8.90 -7.11 4.04
N PHE A 42 9.41 -7.74 2.97
CA PHE A 42 8.60 -8.61 2.11
C PHE A 42 9.42 -9.79 1.57
N THR A 43 8.87 -10.99 1.51
CA THR A 43 9.51 -12.05 0.73
C THR A 43 9.47 -11.73 -0.78
N ALA A 44 10.31 -12.41 -1.56
CA ALA A 44 10.28 -12.30 -3.03
C ALA A 44 8.88 -12.64 -3.58
N LEU A 45 8.23 -13.67 -3.02
CA LEU A 45 6.89 -14.12 -3.43
C LEU A 45 5.80 -13.11 -3.03
N GLN A 46 5.85 -12.54 -1.84
CA GLN A 46 4.93 -11.47 -1.42
C GLN A 46 5.08 -10.22 -2.30
N SER A 47 6.30 -9.91 -2.75
CA SER A 47 6.56 -8.80 -3.68
C SER A 47 5.87 -9.01 -5.04
N THR A 48 5.68 -10.26 -5.48
CA THR A 48 4.90 -10.57 -6.69
C THR A 48 3.41 -10.28 -6.50
N LEU A 49 2.83 -10.63 -5.34
CA LEU A 49 1.44 -10.30 -5.00
C LEU A 49 1.22 -8.80 -4.99
N LEU A 50 2.16 -8.06 -4.38
CA LEU A 50 2.10 -6.60 -4.37
C LEU A 50 2.17 -6.02 -5.79
N SER A 51 3.02 -6.60 -6.64
CA SER A 51 3.15 -6.17 -8.04
C SER A 51 1.85 -6.38 -8.81
N PHE A 52 1.13 -7.48 -8.57
CA PHE A 52 -0.13 -7.76 -9.22
C PHE A 52 -1.30 -6.94 -8.62
N PHE A 53 -1.60 -7.12 -7.33
CA PHE A 53 -2.80 -6.58 -6.70
C PHE A 53 -2.76 -5.06 -6.46
N ALA A 54 -1.61 -4.53 -6.02
CA ALA A 54 -1.51 -3.11 -5.69
C ALA A 54 -0.99 -2.26 -6.85
N ARG A 55 -0.08 -2.81 -7.67
CA ARG A 55 0.64 -2.05 -8.70
C ARG A 55 0.26 -2.40 -10.13
N GLY A 56 -0.37 -3.55 -10.37
CA GLY A 56 -0.66 -4.04 -11.72
C GLY A 56 -2.12 -3.87 -12.11
N ALA A 57 -3.01 -4.51 -11.34
CA ALA A 57 -4.44 -4.47 -11.59
C ALA A 57 -5.02 -3.05 -11.53
N PRO A 58 -4.65 -2.19 -10.55
CA PRO A 58 -5.23 -0.85 -10.49
C PRO A 58 -4.90 0.04 -11.70
N PRO A 59 -3.62 0.18 -12.14
CA PRO A 59 -3.32 0.89 -13.38
C PRO A 59 -4.04 0.34 -14.62
N PHE A 60 -4.17 -0.98 -14.72
CA PHE A 60 -4.84 -1.61 -15.85
C PHE A 60 -6.32 -1.20 -15.94
N VAL A 61 -7.01 -1.19 -14.81
CA VAL A 61 -8.42 -0.71 -14.74
C VAL A 61 -8.50 0.76 -15.10
N LEU A 62 -7.62 1.60 -14.54
CA LEU A 62 -7.58 3.03 -14.82
C LEU A 62 -7.30 3.33 -16.30
N ALA A 63 -6.54 2.46 -16.98
CA ALA A 63 -6.30 2.58 -18.41
C ALA A 63 -7.57 2.36 -19.25
N ILE A 64 -8.42 1.42 -18.83
CA ILE A 64 -9.68 1.11 -19.52
C ILE A 64 -10.71 2.22 -19.30
N THR A 65 -10.74 2.82 -18.12
CA THR A 65 -11.73 3.83 -17.73
C THR A 65 -11.34 5.27 -18.07
N ALA A 66 -10.11 5.51 -18.54
CA ALA A 66 -9.61 6.85 -18.78
C ALA A 66 -10.49 7.65 -19.76
N VAL A 67 -10.75 8.92 -19.41
CA VAL A 67 -11.53 9.86 -20.23
C VAL A 67 -10.64 11.00 -20.74
N ALA A 68 -10.85 11.41 -21.99
CA ALA A 68 -10.18 12.55 -22.63
C ALA A 68 -10.55 13.86 -21.92
N VAL A 69 -9.60 14.49 -21.23
CA VAL A 69 -9.78 15.78 -20.54
C VAL A 69 -8.54 16.64 -20.75
N ARG A 70 -8.72 17.95 -20.92
CA ARG A 70 -7.61 18.91 -21.07
C ARG A 70 -7.12 19.32 -19.67
N GLN A 71 -5.99 18.80 -19.21
CA GLN A 71 -5.34 19.30 -17.99
C GLN A 71 -4.56 20.59 -18.29
N LYS A 72 -4.70 21.61 -17.43
CA LYS A 72 -4.16 22.98 -17.64
C LYS A 72 -2.91 23.30 -16.79
N THR A 73 -2.34 22.37 -16.04
CA THR A 73 -1.25 22.67 -15.06
C THR A 73 0.03 21.88 -15.32
N SER A 74 1.18 22.43 -14.88
CA SER A 74 2.51 21.81 -15.01
C SER A 74 2.56 20.42 -14.37
N LEU A 75 2.96 19.44 -15.19
CA LEU A 75 2.89 17.99 -14.94
C LEU A 75 3.65 17.51 -13.70
N SER A 76 4.90 17.93 -13.50
CA SER A 76 5.83 17.36 -12.51
C SER A 76 5.58 17.84 -11.08
N ARG A 77 5.44 19.16 -10.87
CA ARG A 77 5.21 19.77 -9.54
C ARG A 77 3.93 19.24 -8.90
N ASN A 78 2.86 19.10 -9.69
CA ASN A 78 1.56 18.61 -9.20
C ASN A 78 1.56 17.09 -8.90
N ILE A 79 2.36 16.29 -9.63
CA ILE A 79 2.52 14.86 -9.33
C ILE A 79 3.29 14.69 -8.01
N LEU A 80 4.37 15.43 -7.80
CA LEU A 80 5.20 15.28 -6.59
C LEU A 80 4.46 15.71 -5.33
N HIS A 81 3.76 16.85 -5.35
CA HIS A 81 2.94 17.31 -4.21
C HIS A 81 1.78 16.39 -3.87
N PHE A 82 1.23 15.66 -4.84
CA PHE A 82 0.22 14.65 -4.58
C PHE A 82 0.83 13.37 -4.00
N THR A 83 1.97 12.96 -4.56
CA THR A 83 2.53 11.63 -4.35
C THR A 83 3.31 11.52 -3.05
N LEU A 84 4.17 12.50 -2.73
CA LEU A 84 5.00 12.47 -1.52
C LEU A 84 4.18 12.31 -0.24
N PRO A 85 3.20 13.18 0.08
CA PRO A 85 2.42 13.04 1.32
C PRO A 85 1.64 11.72 1.36
N ALA A 86 1.10 11.27 0.23
CA ALA A 86 0.42 10.00 0.15
C ALA A 86 1.36 8.82 0.44
N SER A 87 2.54 8.80 -0.18
CA SER A 87 3.55 7.78 0.06
C SER A 87 4.04 7.75 1.50
N PHE A 88 4.19 8.92 2.13
CA PHE A 88 4.60 9.03 3.52
C PHE A 88 3.55 8.47 4.48
N MET A 89 2.26 8.71 4.23
CA MET A 89 1.18 8.12 5.03
C MET A 89 1.08 6.60 4.85
N VAL A 90 1.21 6.10 3.62
CA VAL A 90 1.24 4.64 3.38
C VAL A 90 2.44 4.01 4.08
N PHE A 91 3.61 4.67 4.04
CA PHE A 91 4.80 4.26 4.78
C PHE A 91 4.54 4.19 6.28
N LEU A 92 4.01 5.26 6.89
CA LEU A 92 3.83 5.35 8.34
C LEU A 92 2.84 4.29 8.84
N PHE A 93 1.71 4.13 8.15
CA PHE A 93 0.72 3.11 8.51
C PHE A 93 1.22 1.69 8.21
N GLY A 94 1.96 1.48 7.12
CA GLY A 94 2.58 0.19 6.82
C GLY A 94 3.61 -0.19 7.88
N LEU A 95 4.47 0.74 8.27
CA LEU A 95 5.44 0.55 9.34
C LEU A 95 4.73 0.24 10.67
N PHE A 96 3.65 0.97 10.98
CA PHE A 96 2.82 0.70 12.15
C PHE A 96 2.23 -0.73 12.15
N VAL A 97 1.70 -1.20 11.01
CA VAL A 97 1.19 -2.59 10.89
C VAL A 97 2.29 -3.61 11.08
N TYR A 98 3.45 -3.38 10.46
CA TYR A 98 4.59 -4.30 10.53
C TYR A 98 5.12 -4.42 11.97
N ILE A 99 5.44 -3.29 12.59
CA ILE A 99 5.93 -3.22 13.97
C ILE A 99 4.86 -3.75 14.94
N GLY A 100 3.62 -3.29 14.80
CA GLY A 100 2.52 -3.70 15.67
C GLY A 100 2.31 -5.21 15.65
N THR A 101 2.32 -5.82 14.47
CA THR A 101 2.19 -7.28 14.34
C THR A 101 3.39 -8.01 14.94
N PHE A 102 4.61 -7.53 14.67
CA PHE A 102 5.84 -8.10 15.24
C PHE A 102 5.78 -8.12 16.78
N PHE A 103 5.48 -6.97 17.40
CA PHE A 103 5.41 -6.82 18.85
C PHE A 103 4.26 -7.62 19.50
N LEU A 104 3.07 -7.63 18.87
CA LEU A 104 1.91 -8.38 19.38
C LEU A 104 2.18 -9.88 19.47
N ILE A 105 2.86 -10.44 18.46
CA ILE A 105 3.19 -11.87 18.42
C ILE A 105 4.36 -12.16 19.36
N GLU A 106 5.41 -11.34 19.35
CA GLU A 106 6.59 -11.50 20.21
C GLU A 106 6.22 -11.49 21.70
N HIS A 107 5.31 -10.62 22.12
CA HIS A 107 4.84 -10.53 23.51
C HIS A 107 3.76 -11.56 23.85
N GLY A 108 3.39 -12.45 22.93
CA GLY A 108 2.36 -13.48 23.15
C GLY A 108 0.94 -12.94 23.36
N LEU A 109 0.69 -11.68 23.01
CA LEU A 109 -0.62 -11.02 23.13
C LEU A 109 -1.64 -11.59 22.14
N THR A 110 -1.15 -12.21 21.06
CA THR A 110 -1.96 -12.94 20.09
C THR A 110 -1.37 -14.33 19.87
N GLN A 111 -2.18 -15.37 20.09
CA GLN A 111 -1.78 -16.75 19.83
C GLN A 111 -1.86 -17.02 18.32
N VAL A 112 -0.71 -17.17 17.67
CA VAL A 112 -0.66 -17.67 16.29
C VAL A 112 -0.72 -19.18 16.37
N VAL A 113 -1.78 -19.77 15.83
CA VAL A 113 -1.90 -21.23 15.75
C VAL A 113 -0.79 -21.73 14.84
N VAL A 114 0.13 -22.51 15.40
CA VAL A 114 1.20 -23.14 14.62
C VAL A 114 0.55 -24.24 13.78
N THR A 115 0.21 -23.92 12.53
CA THR A 115 -0.35 -24.90 11.61
C THR A 115 0.77 -25.62 10.84
N PRO A 116 0.54 -26.84 10.33
CA PRO A 116 1.53 -27.56 9.52
C PRO A 116 2.03 -26.74 8.32
N GLU A 117 1.18 -25.87 7.77
CA GLU A 117 1.52 -24.99 6.65
C GLU A 117 2.43 -23.83 7.08
N MET A 118 2.26 -23.31 8.29
CA MET A 118 3.18 -22.33 8.86
C MET A 118 4.57 -22.95 9.01
N VAL A 119 4.65 -24.18 9.50
CA VAL A 119 5.90 -24.94 9.58
C VAL A 119 6.54 -25.08 8.21
N ALA A 120 5.78 -25.54 7.21
CA ALA A 120 6.26 -25.67 5.83
C ALA A 120 6.73 -24.33 5.23
N SER A 121 6.04 -23.22 5.54
CA SER A 121 6.43 -21.88 5.05
C SER A 121 7.71 -21.37 5.69
N VAL A 122 7.91 -21.63 6.99
CA VAL A 122 9.14 -21.27 7.72
C VAL A 122 10.31 -22.12 7.25
N GLU A 123 10.10 -23.43 7.06
CA GLU A 123 11.10 -24.36 6.53
C GLU A 123 11.50 -24.00 5.09
N ALA A 124 10.53 -23.71 4.23
CA ALA A 124 10.77 -23.25 2.87
C ALA A 124 11.54 -21.91 2.83
N ALA A 125 11.19 -20.98 3.72
CA ALA A 125 11.90 -19.69 3.85
C ALA A 125 13.33 -19.87 4.40
N ALA A 126 13.54 -20.85 5.28
CA ALA A 126 14.86 -21.20 5.80
C ALA A 126 15.72 -22.01 4.79
N GLY A 127 15.13 -22.49 3.69
CA GLY A 127 15.80 -23.34 2.70
C GLY A 127 16.13 -24.74 3.22
N ILE A 128 15.42 -25.20 4.26
CA ILE A 128 15.67 -26.48 4.92
C ILE A 128 14.58 -27.47 4.50
N SER A 129 14.96 -28.56 3.83
CA SER A 129 14.01 -29.56 3.33
C SER A 129 13.83 -30.77 4.24
N ASN A 130 14.71 -31.02 5.22
CA ASN A 130 14.73 -32.27 6.00
C ASN A 130 15.33 -32.14 7.43
N GLY A 131 15.37 -30.93 8.01
CA GLY A 131 15.97 -30.70 9.32
C GLY A 131 15.02 -29.97 10.26
N THR A 132 14.90 -30.44 11.50
CA THR A 132 14.18 -29.72 12.56
C THR A 132 14.95 -28.44 12.90
N LEU A 133 14.36 -27.29 12.60
CA LEU A 133 14.84 -26.00 13.07
C LEU A 133 14.88 -25.99 14.61
N PRO A 134 15.96 -25.48 15.24
CA PRO A 134 15.96 -25.21 16.67
C PRO A 134 14.74 -24.33 17.02
N ALA A 135 14.00 -24.69 18.08
CA ALA A 135 12.73 -24.03 18.43
C ALA A 135 12.85 -22.49 18.55
N GLY A 136 14.00 -22.00 19.01
CA GLY A 136 14.28 -20.55 19.08
C GLY A 136 14.36 -19.87 17.70
N GLN A 137 14.99 -20.52 16.71
CA GLN A 137 15.09 -19.96 15.35
C GLN A 137 13.74 -20.03 14.62
N PHE A 138 12.97 -21.10 14.85
CA PHE A 138 11.62 -21.25 14.31
C PHE A 138 10.72 -20.09 14.76
N ASN A 139 10.70 -19.78 16.07
CA ASN A 139 9.86 -18.72 16.61
C ASN A 139 10.21 -17.35 16.02
N THR A 140 11.50 -17.02 15.90
CA THR A 140 11.93 -15.75 15.32
C THR A 140 11.51 -15.59 13.86
N LEU A 141 11.68 -16.64 13.05
CA LEU A 141 11.26 -16.63 11.64
C LEU A 141 9.73 -16.56 11.50
N ALA A 142 9.02 -17.29 12.35
CA ALA A 142 7.56 -17.27 12.43
C ALA A 142 7.01 -15.86 12.69
N ILE A 143 7.58 -15.15 13.66
CA ILE A 143 7.22 -13.76 13.98
C ILE A 143 7.46 -12.85 12.78
N LEU A 144 8.64 -12.94 12.16
CA LEU A 144 9.01 -12.14 10.99
C LEU A 144 8.07 -12.37 9.80
N LEU A 145 7.84 -13.63 9.42
CA LEU A 145 6.98 -13.97 8.29
C LEU A 145 5.50 -13.57 8.54
N SER A 146 5.06 -13.62 9.80
CA SER A 146 3.74 -13.13 10.19
C SER A 146 3.61 -11.62 10.01
N ALA A 147 4.60 -10.85 10.47
CA ALA A 147 4.64 -9.40 10.29
C ALA A 147 4.70 -9.00 8.80
N GLN A 148 5.47 -9.72 7.99
CA GLN A 148 5.52 -9.52 6.54
C GLN A 148 4.18 -9.85 5.85
N THR A 149 3.47 -10.89 6.32
CA THR A 149 2.14 -11.23 5.80
C THR A 149 1.12 -10.15 6.14
N ALA A 150 1.14 -9.62 7.36
CA ALA A 150 0.29 -8.51 7.77
C ALA A 150 0.56 -7.26 6.92
N LEU A 151 1.83 -6.95 6.68
CA LEU A 151 2.25 -5.84 5.85
C LEU A 151 1.83 -6.00 4.38
N THR A 152 1.96 -7.21 3.83
CA THR A 152 1.50 -7.55 2.48
C THR A 152 -0.01 -7.34 2.36
N THR A 153 -0.77 -7.80 3.36
CA THR A 153 -2.23 -7.63 3.41
C THR A 153 -2.60 -6.15 3.42
N PHE A 154 -1.93 -5.35 4.26
CA PHE A 154 -2.15 -3.91 4.33
C PHE A 154 -1.88 -3.22 2.99
N PHE A 155 -0.74 -3.48 2.36
CA PHE A 155 -0.39 -2.86 1.08
C PHE A 155 -1.31 -3.29 -0.07
N VAL A 156 -1.79 -4.54 -0.07
CA VAL A 156 -2.81 -4.99 -1.03
C VAL A 156 -4.10 -4.19 -0.86
N PHE A 157 -4.58 -4.02 0.38
CA PHE A 157 -5.78 -3.23 0.66
C PHE A 157 -5.60 -1.77 0.25
N VAL A 158 -4.49 -1.15 0.64
CA VAL A 158 -4.17 0.23 0.28
C VAL A 158 -4.06 0.40 -1.24
N GLY A 159 -3.42 -0.52 -1.96
CA GLY A 159 -3.31 -0.44 -3.42
C GLY A 159 -4.66 -0.49 -4.13
N ILE A 160 -5.55 -1.38 -3.69
CA ILE A 160 -6.93 -1.47 -4.19
C ILE A 160 -7.71 -0.19 -3.84
N LEU A 161 -7.57 0.33 -2.61
CA LEU A 161 -8.26 1.54 -2.17
C LEU A 161 -7.75 2.81 -2.88
N LEU A 162 -6.45 2.89 -3.16
CA LEU A 162 -5.86 3.99 -3.94
C LEU A 162 -6.45 4.06 -5.36
N MET A 163 -6.80 2.91 -5.96
CA MET A 163 -7.53 2.88 -7.24
C MET A 163 -8.85 3.65 -7.15
N LEU A 164 -9.61 3.42 -6.07
CA LEU A 164 -10.89 4.09 -5.82
C LEU A 164 -10.71 5.59 -5.61
N PHE A 165 -9.58 6.04 -5.10
CA PHE A 165 -9.27 7.46 -4.98
C PHE A 165 -8.79 8.09 -6.29
N ALA A 166 -8.07 7.34 -7.12
CA ALA A 166 -7.62 7.79 -8.43
C ALA A 166 -8.80 8.02 -9.38
N GLU A 167 -9.85 7.22 -9.25
CA GLU A 167 -11.11 7.41 -9.97
C GLU A 167 -12.32 7.34 -9.02
N PRO A 168 -12.64 8.46 -8.35
CA PRO A 168 -13.62 8.49 -7.26
C PRO A 168 -15.03 8.14 -7.74
N PRO A 169 -15.64 7.03 -7.25
CA PRO A 169 -16.99 6.62 -7.67
C PRO A 169 -18.09 7.51 -7.08
N PHE A 170 -17.77 8.23 -6.00
CA PHE A 170 -18.65 9.18 -5.32
C PHE A 170 -17.90 10.51 -5.12
N ALA A 171 -18.63 11.63 -5.10
CA ALA A 171 -18.06 12.95 -4.79
C ALA A 171 -17.33 12.99 -3.44
N TRP A 172 -17.68 12.10 -2.51
CA TRP A 172 -16.98 11.95 -1.23
C TRP A 172 -15.49 11.58 -1.39
N PHE A 173 -15.14 10.78 -2.39
CA PHE A 173 -13.75 10.36 -2.68
C PHE A 173 -12.97 11.39 -3.50
N ALA A 174 -13.60 12.48 -3.97
CA ALA A 174 -12.99 13.49 -4.83
C ALA A 174 -12.10 14.47 -4.05
N GLY A 175 -11.09 13.96 -3.34
CA GLY A 175 -10.06 14.75 -2.65
C GLY A 175 -8.76 14.88 -3.48
N GLY A 176 -8.38 13.83 -4.21
CA GLY A 176 -7.14 13.79 -4.99
C GLY A 176 -7.30 13.94 -6.52
N ALA A 177 -8.51 13.71 -7.03
CA ALA A 177 -8.85 13.81 -8.45
C ALA A 177 -10.27 14.41 -8.61
N PRO A 178 -10.54 15.17 -9.69
CA PRO A 178 -11.86 15.73 -9.93
C PRO A 178 -12.90 14.61 -10.14
N TYR A 179 -14.09 14.74 -9.55
CA TYR A 179 -15.21 13.82 -9.76
C TYR A 179 -15.69 13.89 -11.22
N ARG A 180 -15.75 12.75 -11.91
CA ARG A 180 -16.04 12.66 -13.35
C ARG A 180 -17.34 11.92 -13.69
N GLY A 181 -18.21 11.73 -12.71
CA GLY A 181 -19.45 10.98 -12.84
C GLY A 181 -19.38 9.56 -12.27
N ARG A 182 -20.52 8.87 -12.24
CA ARG A 182 -20.68 7.56 -11.60
C ARG A 182 -20.10 6.46 -12.49
N ASN A 183 -18.83 6.09 -12.28
CA ASN A 183 -18.24 4.89 -12.88
C ASN A 183 -18.15 3.77 -11.83
N TRP A 184 -18.85 2.66 -12.08
CA TRP A 184 -18.89 1.52 -11.14
C TRP A 184 -17.79 0.50 -11.42
N LEU A 185 -17.11 0.56 -12.57
CA LEU A 185 -16.09 -0.44 -12.92
C LEU A 185 -14.96 -0.51 -11.88
N PRO A 186 -14.35 0.62 -11.42
CA PRO A 186 -13.33 0.55 -10.37
C PRO A 186 -13.85 -0.05 -9.06
N VAL A 187 -15.12 0.17 -8.72
CA VAL A 187 -15.74 -0.40 -7.50
C VAL A 187 -15.90 -1.91 -7.64
N VAL A 188 -16.45 -2.38 -8.76
CA VAL A 188 -16.63 -3.81 -9.03
C VAL A 188 -15.27 -4.51 -9.04
N VAL A 189 -14.28 -3.95 -9.73
CA VAL A 189 -12.94 -4.54 -9.77
C VAL A 189 -12.28 -4.53 -8.39
N ALA A 190 -12.44 -3.47 -7.60
CA ALA A 190 -11.93 -3.47 -6.23
C ALA A 190 -12.55 -4.56 -5.37
N ILE A 191 -13.88 -4.75 -5.45
CA ILE A 191 -14.56 -5.84 -4.73
C ILE A 191 -14.02 -7.19 -5.20
N VAL A 192 -13.88 -7.40 -6.51
CA VAL A 192 -13.34 -8.64 -7.08
C VAL A 192 -11.91 -8.89 -6.61
N LEU A 193 -11.03 -7.88 -6.66
CA LEU A 193 -9.64 -8.00 -6.20
C LEU A 193 -9.56 -8.27 -4.70
N PHE A 194 -10.41 -7.62 -3.91
CA PHE A 194 -10.47 -7.83 -2.46
C PHE A 194 -10.92 -9.25 -2.13
N LEU A 195 -12.00 -9.72 -2.77
CA LEU A 195 -12.49 -11.09 -2.61
C LEU A 195 -11.49 -12.13 -3.12
N ALA A 196 -10.81 -11.86 -4.24
CA ALA A 196 -9.77 -12.74 -4.77
C ALA A 196 -8.58 -12.86 -3.79
N TYR A 197 -8.19 -11.76 -3.15
CA TYR A 197 -7.16 -11.79 -2.13
C TYR A 197 -7.61 -12.52 -0.84
N LEU A 198 -8.85 -12.31 -0.39
CA LEU A 198 -9.41 -13.08 0.73
C LEU A 198 -9.51 -14.57 0.42
N LEU A 199 -9.88 -14.94 -0.81
CA LEU A 199 -9.90 -16.33 -1.26
C LEU A 199 -8.48 -16.91 -1.26
N LEU A 200 -7.48 -16.14 -1.70
CA LEU A 200 -6.07 -16.51 -1.62
C LEU A 200 -5.65 -16.79 -0.16
N LEU A 201 -6.07 -15.93 0.78
CA LEU A 201 -5.85 -16.12 2.22
C LEU A 201 -6.65 -17.27 2.82
N SER A 202 -7.68 -17.79 2.16
CA SER A 202 -8.46 -18.94 2.66
C SER A 202 -7.89 -20.29 2.22
N LEU A 203 -7.06 -20.32 1.17
CA LEU A 203 -6.55 -21.55 0.55
C LEU A 203 -5.12 -21.84 1.02
N PRO A 204 -4.88 -22.89 1.83
CA PRO A 204 -3.56 -23.16 2.41
C PRO A 204 -2.47 -23.39 1.36
N ARG A 205 -2.83 -23.99 0.22
CA ARG A 205 -1.92 -24.21 -0.91
C ARG A 205 -1.40 -22.90 -1.51
N LEU A 206 -2.27 -21.88 -1.63
CA LEU A 206 -1.86 -20.58 -2.16
C LEU A 206 -1.05 -19.79 -1.13
N GLN A 207 -1.44 -19.87 0.15
CA GLN A 207 -0.65 -19.27 1.23
C GLN A 207 0.78 -19.81 1.24
N ALA A 208 0.95 -21.13 1.19
CA ALA A 208 2.26 -21.77 1.13
C ALA A 208 3.05 -21.34 -0.13
N PHE A 209 2.39 -21.31 -1.30
CA PHE A 209 3.03 -20.88 -2.56
C PHE A 209 3.53 -19.43 -2.52
N PHE A 210 2.82 -18.54 -1.84
CA PHE A 210 3.21 -17.12 -1.71
C PHE A 210 3.98 -16.81 -0.43
N SER A 211 4.34 -17.82 0.37
CA SER A 211 4.96 -17.66 1.71
C SER A 211 4.17 -16.70 2.61
N LEU A 212 2.84 -16.86 2.63
CA LEU A 212 1.95 -16.16 3.53
C LEU A 212 1.69 -17.04 4.76
N VAL A 213 1.82 -16.46 5.94
CA VAL A 213 1.53 -17.13 7.21
C VAL A 213 0.07 -16.86 7.59
N PRO A 214 -0.72 -17.89 7.96
CA PRO A 214 -2.09 -17.69 8.41
C PRO A 214 -2.11 -16.85 9.69
N LEU A 215 -2.71 -15.66 9.62
CA LEU A 215 -2.90 -14.81 10.79
C LEU A 215 -4.27 -15.09 11.44
N PRO A 216 -4.38 -14.88 12.76
CA PRO A 216 -5.68 -14.83 13.43
C PRO A 216 -6.64 -13.87 12.72
N GLY A 217 -7.92 -14.26 12.59
CA GLY A 217 -8.95 -13.42 11.94
C GLY A 217 -9.05 -12.00 12.52
N LEU A 218 -8.79 -11.86 13.83
CA LEU A 218 -8.75 -10.57 14.52
C LEU A 218 -7.64 -9.65 14.00
N LEU A 219 -6.46 -10.20 13.66
CA LEU A 219 -5.36 -9.43 13.06
C LEU A 219 -5.72 -8.96 11.64
N TYR A 220 -6.36 -9.80 10.83
CA TYR A 220 -6.87 -9.37 9.51
C TYR A 220 -7.92 -8.25 9.64
N ALA A 221 -8.83 -8.36 10.62
CA ALA A 221 -9.81 -7.31 10.91
C ALA A 221 -9.11 -6.01 11.36
N ALA A 222 -8.11 -6.09 12.24
CA ALA A 222 -7.32 -4.95 12.69
C ALA A 222 -6.59 -4.27 11.52
N ILE A 223 -5.97 -5.04 10.61
CA ILE A 223 -5.34 -4.51 9.39
C ILE A 223 -6.38 -3.79 8.52
N GLY A 224 -7.58 -4.36 8.38
CA GLY A 224 -8.70 -3.71 7.70
C GLY A 224 -9.08 -2.37 8.32
N VAL A 225 -9.19 -2.30 9.66
CA VAL A 225 -9.46 -1.06 10.39
C VAL A 225 -8.35 -0.04 10.19
N VAL A 226 -7.08 -0.46 10.22
CA VAL A 226 -5.93 0.42 9.97
C VAL A 226 -5.93 0.94 8.53
N ALA A 227 -6.25 0.10 7.54
CA ALA A 227 -6.42 0.52 6.16
C ALA A 227 -7.57 1.54 5.99
N LEU A 228 -8.69 1.33 6.68
CA LEU A 228 -9.79 2.31 6.69
C LEU A 228 -9.38 3.61 7.39
N ALA A 229 -8.69 3.56 8.52
CA ALA A 229 -8.15 4.74 9.19
C ALA A 229 -7.22 5.53 8.26
N TRP A 230 -6.34 4.83 7.53
CA TRP A 230 -5.50 5.42 6.50
C TRP A 230 -6.32 6.13 5.41
N VAL A 231 -7.43 5.55 4.93
CA VAL A 231 -8.35 6.21 3.96
C VAL A 231 -8.83 7.56 4.49
N PHE A 232 -9.23 7.65 5.76
CA PHE A 232 -9.71 8.91 6.35
C PHE A 232 -8.58 9.94 6.49
N VAL A 233 -7.41 9.53 6.97
CA VAL A 233 -6.25 10.42 7.12
C VAL A 233 -5.76 10.92 5.77
N GLN A 234 -5.63 10.03 4.80
CA GLN A 234 -5.21 10.36 3.44
C GLN A 234 -6.17 11.37 2.80
N ARG A 235 -7.46 11.15 2.97
CA ARG A 235 -8.50 12.07 2.48
C ARG A 235 -8.43 13.43 3.16
N TRP A 236 -8.25 13.47 4.48
CA TRP A 236 -8.12 14.71 5.22
C TRP A 236 -6.90 15.51 4.73
N LEU A 237 -5.77 14.83 4.53
CA LEU A 237 -4.53 15.44 4.05
C LEU A 237 -4.70 16.07 2.66
N TRP A 238 -5.37 15.39 1.72
CA TRP A 238 -5.66 15.96 0.40
C TRP A 238 -6.64 17.13 0.44
N ARG A 239 -7.63 17.14 1.36
CA ARG A 239 -8.58 18.27 1.47
C ARG A 239 -8.00 19.48 2.22
N ALA A 240 -7.04 19.25 3.10
CA ALA A 240 -6.44 20.29 3.93
C ALA A 240 -5.44 21.18 3.18
N HIS A 241 -5.11 20.89 1.90
CA HIS A 241 -4.06 21.55 1.11
C HIS A 241 -2.76 21.75 1.93
N TRP A 242 -2.47 20.79 2.83
CA TRP A 242 -1.47 20.98 3.90
C TRP A 242 -0.08 21.32 3.34
N LEU A 243 0.24 20.77 2.18
CA LEU A 243 1.50 21.00 1.48
C LEU A 243 1.57 22.36 0.77
N GLU A 244 0.45 22.89 0.27
CA GLU A 244 0.40 24.25 -0.27
C GLU A 244 0.66 25.24 0.86
N ARG A 245 -0.01 25.05 2.01
CA ARG A 245 0.21 25.90 3.20
C ARG A 245 1.63 25.80 3.78
N PHE A 246 2.25 24.62 3.74
CA PHE A 246 3.61 24.43 4.26
C PHE A 246 4.69 24.99 3.31
N LEU A 247 4.47 24.89 2.00
CA LEU A 247 5.43 25.40 1.01
C LEU A 247 5.28 26.89 0.76
N ASP A 248 4.06 27.43 0.77
CA ASP A 248 3.85 28.87 0.74
C ASP A 248 4.52 29.52 1.97
N MET A 249 4.48 28.85 3.12
CA MET A 249 5.21 29.30 4.33
C MET A 249 6.74 29.21 4.18
N ALA A 250 7.26 28.31 3.35
CA ALA A 250 8.70 28.22 3.08
C ALA A 250 9.16 29.32 2.09
N ASP A 251 8.38 29.60 1.04
CA ASP A 251 8.62 30.71 0.10
C ASP A 251 8.52 32.08 0.82
N ASP A 252 7.59 32.23 1.77
CA ASP A 252 7.46 33.43 2.62
C ASP A 252 8.68 33.62 3.56
N LEU A 253 9.30 32.54 4.02
CA LEU A 253 10.51 32.61 4.87
C LEU A 253 11.76 32.96 4.08
N GLU A 254 11.90 32.52 2.83
CA GLU A 254 13.02 32.92 1.96
C GLU A 254 12.93 34.41 1.58
N THR A 255 11.73 34.92 1.25
CA THR A 255 11.53 36.33 0.86
C THR A 255 11.75 37.34 1.99
N THR A 256 11.54 36.94 3.25
CA THR A 256 11.83 37.80 4.41
C THR A 256 13.31 37.87 4.77
N THR A 257 14.15 36.96 4.27
CA THR A 257 15.61 36.98 4.50
C THR A 257 16.41 37.80 3.48
N GLU A 258 15.80 38.20 2.35
CA GLU A 258 16.42 39.04 1.31
C GLU A 258 16.14 40.55 1.45
N THR A 259 15.83 41.04 2.64
CA THR A 259 15.86 42.50 2.92
C THR A 259 17.12 42.87 3.69
N PRO A 260 18.24 43.20 3.03
CA PRO A 260 19.30 43.95 3.68
C PRO A 260 18.83 45.40 3.85
N ALA A 261 18.99 45.90 5.09
CA ALA A 261 18.79 47.29 5.48
C ALA A 261 19.73 48.26 4.76
#